data_AF-A0ABC8QSL0-F1
#
_entry.id   AF-A0ABC8QSL0-F1
#
_cell.length_a   1.000
_cell.length_b   1.000
_cell.length_c   1.000
_cell.angle_alpha   90.00
_cell.angle_beta   90.00
_cell.angle_gamma   90.00
#
_symmetry.space_group_name_H-M   'P 1'
#
loop_
_entity.id
_entity.type
_entity.pdbx_description
1 polymer ?
#
loop_
_entity_poly.entity_id
_entity_poly.type
_entity_poly.pdbx_seq_one_letter_code
_entity_poly.pdbx_strand_id
1 'polypeptide(L)'
;MGEFNDRNIAKYAARMGQCFSSTYATVEVPSSQAYWKLPDIVKNGYDFSDGIGMMSADLAAEVAEKLQLKVNAPCAYQIRYAGCKGVVACWPEKIGRFRLSIRPKMIKFESNHTVLEICSWTHFQPGFLNRQIVTLLSALNVQDDIFWRMQNSMISKLNKMLEDMDVAFDVLTASCAEQGNTAAIMLGAGFKPQTESHLQGMLTSIRAAQLGDLREKARIFVPSGRCLMGCLDELGVLEQGQCFIQVSNPSLENCFAKQGSRFSETKKKLQVIKGFVAIAKNPCLHPGDVRILEAVDVPGLDHLFDCLVFPQKGDRPHTNEASGSDLDGDRYFVTWDENLIPPSKRSWTPMDYASAEVELLPDPVSHWHIQPKARQHHHPTLKEQRCMELLCLTSEK
;
A
#
# COMPACT_ATOMS: atom_id res chain seq x y z
N MET A 1 -16.36 -9.98 17.27
CA MET A 1 -15.32 -10.93 16.83
C MET A 1 -15.96 -12.03 15.99
N GLY A 2 -15.18 -12.95 15.45
CA GLY A 2 -15.67 -14.08 14.66
C GLY A 2 -15.38 -15.44 15.30
N GLU A 3 -15.70 -16.49 14.57
CA GLU A 3 -15.41 -17.88 14.93
C GLU A 3 -14.08 -18.32 14.32
N PHE A 4 -13.13 -18.74 15.15
CA PHE A 4 -11.80 -19.17 14.74
C PHE A 4 -11.66 -20.67 14.93
N ASN A 5 -11.59 -21.44 13.85
CA ASN A 5 -11.59 -22.90 13.88
C ASN A 5 -10.35 -23.54 13.23
N ASP A 6 -9.24 -22.78 13.11
CA ASP A 6 -7.99 -23.27 12.54
C ASP A 6 -7.34 -24.38 13.34
N ARG A 7 -6.73 -25.33 12.64
CA ARG A 7 -5.84 -26.35 13.22
C ARG A 7 -4.37 -25.95 13.22
N ASN A 8 -4.02 -24.84 12.56
CA ASN A 8 -2.68 -24.29 12.57
C ASN A 8 -2.58 -23.12 13.54
N ILE A 9 -1.67 -23.21 14.52
CA ILE A 9 -1.52 -22.22 15.59
C ILE A 9 -1.18 -20.83 15.03
N ALA A 10 -0.28 -20.75 14.04
CA ALA A 10 0.13 -19.49 13.45
C ALA A 10 -1.02 -18.81 12.69
N LYS A 11 -1.79 -19.56 11.88
CA LYS A 11 -2.97 -19.04 11.19
C LYS A 11 -4.05 -18.60 12.17
N TYR A 12 -4.31 -19.39 13.22
CA TYR A 12 -5.27 -19.03 14.27
C TYR A 12 -4.89 -17.70 14.93
N ALA A 13 -3.64 -17.56 15.38
CA ALA A 13 -3.15 -16.34 16.01
C ALA A 13 -3.20 -15.13 15.06
N ALA A 14 -2.80 -15.33 13.80
CA ALA A 14 -2.88 -14.28 12.77
C ALA A 14 -4.32 -13.82 12.51
N ARG A 15 -5.30 -14.74 12.48
CA ARG A 15 -6.73 -14.42 12.29
C ARG A 15 -7.32 -13.66 13.47
N MET A 16 -7.01 -14.05 14.70
CA MET A 16 -7.37 -13.24 15.88
C MET A 16 -6.75 -11.84 15.82
N GLY A 17 -5.47 -11.76 15.42
CA GLY A 17 -4.75 -10.50 15.26
C GLY A 17 -5.44 -9.53 14.30
N GLN A 18 -6.15 -10.03 13.28
CA GLN A 18 -6.87 -9.19 12.32
C GLN A 18 -7.96 -8.33 13.00
N CYS A 19 -8.58 -8.81 14.08
CA CYS A 19 -9.59 -8.05 14.84
C CYS A 19 -9.02 -6.84 15.59
N PHE A 20 -7.69 -6.71 15.66
CA PHE A 20 -7.01 -5.58 16.29
C PHE A 20 -6.33 -4.65 15.26
N SER A 21 -6.66 -4.82 13.97
CA SER A 21 -6.19 -3.91 12.92
C SER A 21 -6.73 -2.50 13.22
N SER A 22 -5.90 -1.47 13.12
CA SER A 22 -6.39 -0.09 13.15
C SER A 22 -7.19 0.20 11.88
N THR A 23 -8.46 0.53 12.03
CA THR A 23 -9.42 0.71 10.95
C THR A 23 -10.28 1.94 11.16
N TYR A 24 -10.83 2.46 10.06
CA TYR A 24 -11.94 3.42 10.07
C TYR A 24 -13.24 2.66 9.83
N ALA A 25 -14.15 2.67 10.82
CA ALA A 25 -15.51 2.18 10.62
C ALA A 25 -16.28 3.13 9.69
N THR A 26 -16.86 2.63 8.60
CA THR A 26 -17.48 3.48 7.56
C THR A 26 -18.97 3.22 7.37
N VAL A 27 -19.33 2.30 6.48
CA VAL A 27 -20.69 2.04 6.03
C VAL A 27 -21.14 0.68 6.54
N GLU A 28 -22.40 0.57 6.97
CA GLU A 28 -23.00 -0.73 7.24
C GLU A 28 -23.43 -1.39 5.92
N VAL A 29 -22.89 -2.57 5.65
CA VAL A 29 -23.23 -3.40 4.50
C VAL A 29 -23.82 -4.71 5.02
N PRO A 30 -25.15 -4.83 5.08
CA PRO A 30 -25.79 -6.08 5.48
C PRO A 30 -25.40 -7.24 4.54
N SER A 31 -25.36 -8.46 5.05
CA SER A 31 -24.98 -9.65 4.26
C SER A 31 -25.85 -9.84 3.00
N SER A 32 -27.09 -9.37 3.01
CA SER A 32 -27.99 -9.38 1.84
C SER A 32 -27.54 -8.48 0.68
N GLN A 33 -26.69 -7.50 0.94
CA GLN A 33 -26.09 -6.59 -0.04
C GLN A 33 -24.67 -7.02 -0.45
N ALA A 34 -24.10 -8.04 0.19
CA ALA A 34 -22.80 -8.62 -0.13
C ALA A 34 -22.96 -9.92 -0.93
N TYR A 35 -22.20 -10.04 -2.02
CA TYR A 35 -22.08 -11.26 -2.80
C TYR A 35 -20.84 -12.04 -2.38
N TRP A 36 -21.04 -13.19 -1.74
CA TRP A 36 -19.98 -13.99 -1.11
C TRP A 36 -19.36 -15.06 -2.01
N LYS A 37 -19.77 -15.11 -3.29
CA LYS A 37 -19.44 -16.20 -4.22
C LYS A 37 -18.75 -15.67 -5.47
N LEU A 38 -18.05 -14.54 -5.39
CA LEU A 38 -17.24 -14.05 -6.51
C LEU A 38 -16.13 -15.07 -6.80
N PRO A 39 -16.10 -15.76 -7.95
CA PRO A 39 -15.25 -16.94 -8.11
C PRO A 39 -13.77 -16.58 -8.24
N ASP A 40 -12.90 -17.09 -7.36
CA ASP A 40 -11.45 -16.91 -7.48
C ASP A 40 -10.93 -17.30 -8.89
N ILE A 41 -10.00 -16.52 -9.43
CA ILE A 41 -9.43 -16.72 -10.76
C ILE A 41 -8.15 -17.56 -10.61
N VAL A 42 -8.33 -18.88 -10.63
CA VAL A 42 -7.25 -19.85 -10.45
C VAL A 42 -6.86 -20.50 -11.77
N LYS A 43 -5.57 -20.45 -12.12
CA LYS A 43 -5.01 -21.09 -13.31
C LYS A 43 -3.61 -21.62 -13.02
N ASN A 44 -3.30 -22.81 -13.53
CA ASN A 44 -2.00 -23.47 -13.36
C ASN A 44 -1.54 -23.58 -11.89
N GLY A 45 -2.47 -23.76 -10.96
CA GLY A 45 -2.18 -23.84 -9.52
C GLY A 45 -1.93 -22.49 -8.81
N TYR A 46 -1.97 -21.38 -9.54
CA TYR A 46 -1.85 -20.04 -8.99
C TYR A 46 -3.19 -19.30 -8.99
N ASP A 47 -3.37 -18.39 -8.04
CA ASP A 47 -4.54 -17.52 -7.95
C ASP A 47 -4.17 -16.09 -8.35
N PHE A 48 -4.82 -15.60 -9.40
CA PHE A 48 -4.61 -14.27 -9.94
C PHE A 48 -5.37 -13.19 -9.17
N SER A 49 -6.31 -13.61 -8.32
CA SER A 49 -7.27 -12.76 -7.62
C SER A 49 -7.18 -12.85 -6.10
N ASP A 50 -6.12 -13.46 -5.57
CA ASP A 50 -5.96 -13.67 -4.12
C ASP A 50 -5.96 -12.32 -3.39
N GLY A 51 -6.97 -12.13 -2.53
CA GLY A 51 -7.09 -10.95 -1.69
C GLY A 51 -7.85 -9.77 -2.31
N ILE A 52 -8.42 -9.85 -3.52
CA ILE A 52 -9.16 -8.73 -4.13
C ILE A 52 -10.62 -9.05 -4.46
N GLY A 53 -11.51 -8.09 -4.20
CA GLY A 53 -12.91 -8.11 -4.58
C GLY A 53 -13.35 -6.80 -5.25
N MET A 54 -14.67 -6.61 -5.33
CA MET A 54 -15.27 -5.48 -6.05
C MET A 54 -16.28 -4.76 -5.16
N MET A 55 -16.45 -3.46 -5.35
CA MET A 55 -17.53 -2.68 -4.77
C MET A 55 -18.20 -1.79 -5.83
N SER A 56 -19.47 -1.47 -5.60
CA SER A 56 -20.23 -0.59 -6.48
C SER A 56 -19.86 0.88 -6.26
N ALA A 57 -20.08 1.71 -7.29
CA ALA A 57 -19.77 3.14 -7.24
C ALA A 57 -20.51 3.91 -6.14
N ASP A 58 -21.76 3.54 -5.84
CA ASP A 58 -22.54 4.15 -4.76
C ASP A 58 -21.96 3.81 -3.37
N LEU A 59 -21.52 2.57 -3.16
CA LEU A 59 -20.86 2.19 -1.90
C LEU A 59 -19.50 2.90 -1.77
N ALA A 60 -18.71 2.98 -2.84
CA ALA A 60 -17.45 3.71 -2.84
C ALA A 60 -17.65 5.20 -2.50
N ALA A 61 -18.71 5.83 -3.05
CA ALA A 61 -19.05 7.22 -2.74
C ALA A 61 -19.44 7.42 -1.26
N GLU A 62 -20.23 6.52 -0.68
CA GLU A 62 -20.59 6.56 0.75
C GLU A 62 -19.37 6.34 1.66
N VAL A 63 -18.48 5.42 1.31
CA VAL A 63 -17.23 5.20 2.03
C VAL A 63 -16.35 6.46 1.96
N ALA A 64 -16.17 7.04 0.77
CA ALA A 64 -15.41 8.27 0.58
C ALA A 64 -16.01 9.44 1.38
N GLU A 65 -17.34 9.52 1.49
CA GLU A 65 -18.03 10.49 2.33
C GLU A 65 -17.68 10.32 3.82
N LYS A 66 -17.79 9.09 4.34
CA LYS A 66 -17.46 8.79 5.74
C LYS A 66 -16.01 9.10 6.09
N LEU A 67 -15.10 8.90 5.13
CA LEU A 67 -13.68 9.22 5.27
C LEU A 67 -13.34 10.70 5.01
N GLN A 68 -14.31 11.53 4.65
CA GLN A 68 -14.12 12.95 4.27
C GLN A 68 -13.19 13.12 3.05
N LEU A 69 -13.28 12.20 2.09
CA LEU A 69 -12.46 12.13 0.88
C LEU A 69 -13.25 12.48 -0.40
N LYS A 70 -14.44 13.09 -0.30
CA LYS A 70 -15.35 13.33 -1.46
C LYS A 70 -14.68 13.99 -2.67
N VAL A 71 -13.84 15.01 -2.43
CA VAL A 71 -13.15 15.76 -3.50
C VAL A 71 -12.21 14.84 -4.29
N ASN A 72 -11.63 13.85 -3.61
CA ASN A 72 -10.62 12.96 -4.17
C ASN A 72 -10.96 11.49 -3.93
N ALA A 73 -12.21 11.09 -4.17
CA ALA A 73 -12.69 9.73 -3.93
C ALA A 73 -11.68 8.68 -4.45
N PRO A 74 -11.22 7.73 -3.60
CA PRO A 74 -10.37 6.62 -4.02
C PRO A 74 -11.06 5.66 -4.99
N CYS A 75 -10.28 4.93 -5.79
CA CYS A 75 -10.81 3.86 -6.65
C CYS A 75 -10.72 2.48 -6.00
N ALA A 76 -9.89 2.27 -4.98
CA ALA A 76 -9.84 1.03 -4.23
C ALA A 76 -9.50 1.24 -2.76
N TYR A 77 -9.91 0.27 -1.94
CA TYR A 77 -9.80 0.31 -0.49
C TYR A 77 -9.29 -1.03 0.04
N GLN A 78 -8.34 -0.99 0.98
CA GLN A 78 -8.01 -2.15 1.80
C GLN A 78 -9.01 -2.24 2.95
N ILE A 79 -9.60 -3.41 3.15
CA ILE A 79 -10.76 -3.59 4.04
C ILE A 79 -10.57 -4.67 5.11
N ARG A 80 -11.40 -4.54 6.15
CA ARG A 80 -11.86 -5.63 7.01
C ARG A 80 -13.39 -5.65 6.96
N TYR A 81 -13.98 -6.83 6.77
CA TYR A 81 -15.43 -6.96 6.67
C TYR A 81 -15.88 -8.39 6.99
N ALA A 82 -16.66 -8.62 8.04
CA ALA A 82 -17.21 -9.94 8.40
C ALA A 82 -16.19 -11.10 8.29
N GLY A 83 -14.99 -10.91 8.84
CA GLY A 83 -13.92 -11.92 8.81
C GLY A 83 -13.16 -12.02 7.48
N CYS A 84 -13.47 -11.16 6.52
CA CYS A 84 -12.71 -10.96 5.29
C CYS A 84 -11.60 -9.95 5.46
N LYS A 85 -10.48 -10.21 4.78
CA LYS A 85 -9.35 -9.29 4.59
C LYS A 85 -9.03 -9.23 3.11
N GLY A 86 -8.81 -8.02 2.61
CA GLY A 86 -8.32 -7.83 1.25
C GLY A 86 -8.45 -6.40 0.75
N VAL A 87 -8.36 -6.22 -0.56
CA VAL A 87 -8.69 -4.98 -1.29
C VAL A 87 -10.02 -5.13 -1.98
N VAL A 88 -10.76 -4.05 -2.14
CA VAL A 88 -11.93 -3.98 -3.02
C VAL A 88 -11.82 -2.75 -3.91
N ALA A 89 -11.91 -2.97 -5.21
CA ALA A 89 -11.88 -1.92 -6.21
C ALA A 89 -13.30 -1.50 -6.60
N CYS A 90 -13.49 -0.22 -6.87
CA CYS A 90 -14.73 0.34 -7.36
C CYS A 90 -14.91 -0.04 -8.83
N TRP A 91 -15.96 -0.79 -9.13
CA TRP A 91 -16.35 -1.14 -10.49
C TRP A 91 -17.71 -0.49 -10.79
N PRO A 92 -17.77 0.50 -11.70
CA PRO A 92 -18.99 1.28 -11.95
C PRO A 92 -20.16 0.47 -12.52
N GLU A 93 -19.86 -0.61 -13.24
CA GLU A 93 -20.88 -1.50 -13.77
C GLU A 93 -21.62 -2.21 -12.64
N LYS A 94 -22.97 -2.22 -12.72
CA LYS A 94 -23.79 -2.79 -11.65
C LYS A 94 -23.55 -4.30 -11.53
N ILE A 95 -23.07 -4.74 -10.38
CA ILE A 95 -23.01 -6.15 -9.99
C ILE A 95 -24.39 -6.60 -9.50
N GLY A 96 -25.37 -6.55 -10.39
CA GLY A 96 -26.77 -6.85 -10.09
C GLY A 96 -27.32 -5.99 -8.93
N ARG A 97 -27.74 -6.65 -7.85
CA ARG A 97 -28.28 -6.01 -6.63
C ARG A 97 -27.25 -5.82 -5.51
N PHE A 98 -26.04 -6.34 -5.69
CA PHE A 98 -25.01 -6.38 -4.65
C PHE A 98 -24.13 -5.14 -4.74
N ARG A 99 -23.72 -4.65 -3.58
CA ARG A 99 -22.86 -3.45 -3.44
C ARG A 99 -21.40 -3.82 -3.17
N LEU A 100 -21.17 -5.01 -2.63
CA LEU A 100 -19.86 -5.56 -2.29
C LEU A 100 -19.80 -7.00 -2.81
N SER A 101 -18.71 -7.37 -3.48
CA SER A 101 -18.48 -8.73 -3.97
C SER A 101 -17.15 -9.24 -3.43
N ILE A 102 -17.21 -10.36 -2.72
CA ILE A 102 -16.12 -10.96 -1.97
C ILE A 102 -15.80 -12.33 -2.56
N ARG A 103 -14.51 -12.59 -2.74
CA ARG A 103 -14.01 -13.90 -3.17
C ARG A 103 -13.82 -14.82 -1.97
N PRO A 104 -14.05 -16.15 -2.11
CA PRO A 104 -13.87 -17.11 -1.04
C PRO A 104 -12.51 -17.00 -0.33
N LYS A 105 -11.40 -16.79 -1.04
CA LYS A 105 -10.07 -16.68 -0.40
C LYS A 105 -9.86 -15.43 0.45
N MET A 106 -10.69 -14.39 0.30
CA MET A 106 -10.65 -13.23 1.18
C MET A 106 -11.17 -13.57 2.58
N ILE A 107 -12.05 -14.57 2.71
CA ILE A 107 -12.67 -14.99 3.97
C ILE A 107 -11.61 -15.72 4.81
N LYS A 108 -11.22 -15.12 5.93
CA LYS A 108 -10.20 -15.70 6.82
C LYS A 108 -10.84 -16.40 8.02
N PHE A 109 -12.03 -16.00 8.43
CA PHE A 109 -12.83 -16.63 9.49
C PHE A 109 -14.29 -16.21 9.37
N GLU A 110 -15.21 -16.91 10.02
CA GLU A 110 -16.63 -16.58 9.96
C GLU A 110 -17.00 -15.45 10.92
N SER A 111 -17.81 -14.49 10.48
CA SER A 111 -18.32 -13.43 11.34
C SER A 111 -19.57 -12.79 10.75
N ASN A 112 -20.49 -12.34 11.62
CA ASN A 112 -21.71 -11.63 11.24
C ASN A 112 -21.57 -10.10 11.28
N HIS A 113 -20.35 -9.57 11.39
CA HIS A 113 -20.09 -8.14 11.49
C HIS A 113 -20.37 -7.40 10.16
N THR A 114 -21.35 -6.50 10.16
CA THR A 114 -21.85 -5.84 8.95
C THR A 114 -21.18 -4.50 8.62
N VAL A 115 -20.40 -3.93 9.54
CA VAL A 115 -19.72 -2.65 9.26
C VAL A 115 -18.49 -2.91 8.39
N LEU A 116 -18.41 -2.19 7.27
CA LEU A 116 -17.23 -2.14 6.40
C LEU A 116 -16.18 -1.23 7.02
N GLU A 117 -15.03 -1.81 7.32
CA GLU A 117 -13.91 -1.14 7.95
C GLU A 117 -12.78 -0.94 6.95
N ILE A 118 -12.22 0.28 6.88
CA ILE A 118 -11.18 0.64 5.92
C ILE A 118 -9.84 0.75 6.64
N CYS A 119 -8.83 0.03 6.14
CA CYS A 119 -7.44 0.10 6.60
C CYS A 119 -6.64 1.17 5.84
N SER A 120 -6.83 1.24 4.53
CA SER A 120 -6.10 2.14 3.62
C SER A 120 -6.86 2.28 2.30
N TRP A 121 -6.41 3.17 1.42
CA TRP A 121 -7.05 3.45 0.14
C TRP A 121 -6.03 3.92 -0.90
N THR A 122 -6.42 3.91 -2.17
CA THR A 122 -5.61 4.45 -3.28
C THR A 122 -5.54 5.97 -3.20
N HIS A 123 -4.34 6.52 -3.28
CA HIS A 123 -4.09 7.96 -3.40
C HIS A 123 -2.66 8.19 -3.93
N PHE A 124 -2.33 9.43 -4.27
CA PHE A 124 -0.97 9.81 -4.64
C PHE A 124 0.02 9.39 -3.56
N GLN A 125 0.97 8.52 -3.94
CA GLN A 125 2.05 8.10 -3.07
C GLN A 125 3.39 8.10 -3.82
N PRO A 126 4.35 8.94 -3.41
CA PRO A 126 5.61 9.10 -4.11
C PRO A 126 6.44 7.81 -4.11
N GLY A 127 7.08 7.54 -5.25
CA GLY A 127 7.99 6.42 -5.42
C GLY A 127 9.39 6.76 -4.89
N PHE A 128 9.96 5.82 -4.13
CA PHE A 128 11.34 5.90 -3.68
C PHE A 128 12.03 4.58 -3.92
N LEU A 129 13.28 4.65 -4.38
CA LEU A 129 14.18 3.52 -4.27
C LEU A 129 14.53 3.29 -2.79
N ASN A 130 15.00 2.08 -2.50
CA ASN A 130 15.60 1.73 -1.23
C ASN A 130 16.83 0.84 -1.51
N ARG A 131 17.58 0.48 -0.45
CA ARG A 131 18.77 -0.38 -0.57
C ARG A 131 18.53 -1.69 -1.34
N GLN A 132 17.39 -2.36 -1.13
CA GLN A 132 17.08 -3.63 -1.79
C GLN A 132 16.85 -3.43 -3.28
N ILE A 133 15.98 -2.47 -3.64
CA ILE A 133 15.66 -2.17 -5.04
C ILE A 133 16.91 -1.68 -5.79
N VAL A 134 17.72 -0.80 -5.19
CA VAL A 134 18.99 -0.34 -5.80
C VAL A 134 19.92 -1.52 -6.08
N THR A 135 20.09 -2.41 -5.11
CA THR A 135 20.94 -3.60 -5.25
C THR A 135 20.46 -4.50 -6.39
N LEU A 136 19.15 -4.75 -6.48
CA LEU A 136 18.59 -5.60 -7.53
C LEU A 136 18.66 -4.95 -8.91
N LEU A 137 18.39 -3.64 -9.03
CA LEU A 137 18.52 -2.94 -10.30
C LEU A 137 19.97 -2.91 -10.80
N SER A 138 20.94 -2.70 -9.91
CA SER A 138 22.38 -2.81 -10.22
C SER A 138 22.74 -4.21 -10.72
N ALA A 139 22.26 -5.27 -10.03
CA ALA A 139 22.43 -6.65 -10.47
C ALA A 139 21.78 -6.97 -11.82
N LEU A 140 20.72 -6.24 -12.19
CA LEU A 140 20.05 -6.30 -13.48
C LEU A 140 20.67 -5.39 -14.55
N ASN A 141 21.86 -4.84 -14.29
CA ASN A 141 22.66 -3.97 -15.17
C ASN A 141 22.10 -2.56 -15.40
N VAL A 142 21.29 -2.03 -14.47
CA VAL A 142 21.08 -0.57 -14.40
C VAL A 142 22.38 0.07 -13.91
N GLN A 143 22.86 1.10 -14.63
CA GLN A 143 24.16 1.70 -14.33
C GLN A 143 24.16 2.45 -12.99
N ASP A 144 25.17 2.19 -12.16
CA ASP A 144 25.23 2.75 -10.81
C ASP A 144 25.33 4.29 -10.80
N ASP A 145 25.88 4.92 -11.84
CA ASP A 145 25.96 6.37 -11.98
C ASP A 145 24.59 7.05 -11.94
N ILE A 146 23.54 6.33 -12.38
CA ILE A 146 22.16 6.82 -12.36
C ILE A 146 21.74 7.05 -10.92
N PHE A 147 21.98 6.09 -10.02
CA PHE A 147 21.64 6.23 -8.61
C PHE A 147 22.43 7.38 -7.97
N TRP A 148 23.71 7.54 -8.29
CA TRP A 148 24.52 8.67 -7.82
C TRP A 148 23.97 10.02 -8.28
N ARG A 149 23.60 10.15 -9.55
CA ARG A 149 22.99 11.37 -10.10
C ARG A 149 21.65 11.70 -9.44
N MET A 150 20.81 10.69 -9.20
CA MET A 150 19.54 10.87 -8.52
C MET A 150 19.74 11.32 -7.06
N GLN A 151 20.68 10.72 -6.33
CA GLN A 151 21.03 11.14 -4.97
C GLN A 151 21.52 12.59 -4.93
N ASN A 152 22.47 12.94 -5.81
CA ASN A 152 23.02 14.29 -5.88
C ASN A 152 21.95 15.33 -6.24
N SER A 153 21.05 15.00 -7.16
CA SER A 153 19.92 15.87 -7.51
C SER A 153 18.98 16.08 -6.32
N MET A 154 18.64 15.00 -5.60
CA MET A 154 17.82 15.07 -4.40
C MET A 154 18.46 15.93 -3.31
N ILE A 155 19.74 15.72 -3.00
CA ILE A 155 20.49 16.53 -2.02
C ILE A 155 20.52 18.00 -2.44
N SER A 156 20.77 18.29 -3.72
CA SER A 156 20.80 19.67 -4.23
C SER A 156 19.46 20.37 -4.02
N LYS A 157 18.33 19.72 -4.35
CA LYS A 157 16.98 20.26 -4.12
C LYS A 157 16.70 20.47 -2.64
N LEU A 158 17.06 19.50 -1.80
CA LEU A 158 16.89 19.58 -0.35
C LEU A 158 17.69 20.74 0.26
N ASN A 159 18.90 21.00 -0.20
CA ASN A 159 19.68 22.13 0.30
C ASN A 159 19.07 23.48 -0.11
N LYS A 160 18.57 23.57 -1.35
CA LYS A 160 17.95 24.79 -1.90
C LYS A 160 16.57 25.10 -1.34
N MET A 161 15.87 24.13 -0.72
CA MET A 161 14.50 24.33 -0.25
C MET A 161 14.32 25.42 0.84
N LEU A 162 15.40 25.88 1.48
CA LEU A 162 15.33 27.01 2.43
C LEU A 162 15.56 28.38 1.77
N GLU A 163 15.98 28.39 0.51
CA GLU A 163 16.41 29.59 -0.23
C GLU A 163 15.45 29.88 -1.39
N ASP A 164 15.06 28.82 -2.09
CA ASP A 164 14.23 28.87 -3.30
C ASP A 164 12.84 28.29 -3.01
N MET A 165 11.83 29.15 -3.12
CA MET A 165 10.43 28.80 -2.84
C MET A 165 9.87 27.80 -3.83
N ASP A 166 10.26 27.90 -5.11
CA ASP A 166 9.75 27.00 -6.16
C ASP A 166 10.35 25.61 -5.97
N VAL A 167 11.64 25.53 -5.63
CA VAL A 167 12.28 24.25 -5.27
C VAL A 167 11.67 23.66 -4.00
N ALA A 168 11.41 24.47 -2.97
CA ALA A 168 10.76 24.01 -1.76
C ALA A 168 9.37 23.44 -2.07
N PHE A 169 8.63 24.16 -2.89
CA PHE A 169 7.30 23.79 -3.31
C PHE A 169 7.28 22.47 -4.09
N ASP A 170 8.19 22.30 -5.05
CA ASP A 170 8.37 21.05 -5.82
C ASP A 170 8.71 19.88 -4.90
N VAL A 171 9.63 20.05 -3.96
CA VAL A 171 10.02 18.98 -3.01
C VAL A 171 8.81 18.54 -2.17
N LEU A 172 8.04 19.49 -1.65
CA LEU A 172 6.90 19.21 -0.79
C LEU A 172 5.80 18.46 -1.54
N THR A 173 5.40 18.96 -2.70
CA THR A 173 4.30 18.38 -3.47
C THR A 173 4.67 17.07 -4.14
N ALA A 174 5.92 16.91 -4.60
CA ALA A 174 6.33 15.72 -5.31
C ALA A 174 6.74 14.57 -4.36
N SER A 175 7.34 14.86 -3.20
CA SER A 175 7.99 13.83 -2.37
C SER A 175 7.50 13.73 -0.93
N CYS A 176 6.78 14.73 -0.41
CA CYS A 176 6.41 14.80 1.01
C CYS A 176 4.96 14.41 1.32
N ALA A 177 4.27 13.70 0.41
CA ALA A 177 2.89 13.22 0.54
C ALA A 177 2.01 14.17 1.38
N GLU A 178 1.34 13.70 2.43
CA GLU A 178 0.50 14.56 3.29
C GLU A 178 1.30 15.39 4.29
N GLN A 179 2.53 14.99 4.63
CA GLN A 179 3.37 15.64 5.64
C GLN A 179 3.82 17.05 5.21
N GLY A 180 3.92 17.31 3.90
CA GLY A 180 4.32 18.60 3.35
C GLY A 180 3.19 19.62 3.17
N ASN A 181 1.93 19.24 3.38
CA ASN A 181 0.78 20.04 2.97
C ASN A 181 0.73 21.44 3.60
N THR A 182 0.96 21.56 4.92
CA THR A 182 0.92 22.86 5.60
C THR A 182 1.99 23.81 5.07
N ALA A 183 3.22 23.31 4.87
CA ALA A 183 4.30 24.11 4.31
C ALA A 183 4.02 24.50 2.85
N ALA A 184 3.43 23.60 2.05
CA ALA A 184 3.06 23.88 0.67
C ALA A 184 1.95 24.94 0.58
N ILE A 185 0.97 24.89 1.49
CA ILE A 185 -0.09 25.90 1.62
C ILE A 185 0.50 27.27 1.98
N MET A 186 1.42 27.33 2.95
CA MET A 186 2.09 28.58 3.32
C MET A 186 2.89 29.16 2.15
N LEU A 187 3.66 28.35 1.43
CA LEU A 187 4.38 28.79 0.23
C LEU A 187 3.41 29.31 -0.84
N GLY A 188 2.31 28.58 -1.10
CA GLY A 188 1.26 28.99 -2.05
C GLY A 188 0.55 30.30 -1.66
N ALA A 189 0.48 30.62 -0.37
CA ALA A 189 -0.04 31.88 0.15
C ALA A 189 1.00 33.02 0.12
N GLY A 190 2.23 32.77 -0.34
CA GLY A 190 3.29 33.78 -0.48
C GLY A 190 4.19 33.95 0.74
N PHE A 191 4.06 33.09 1.77
CA PHE A 191 5.01 33.09 2.89
C PHE A 191 6.38 32.63 2.42
N LYS A 192 7.43 33.27 2.92
CA LYS A 192 8.83 32.98 2.55
C LYS A 192 9.59 32.38 3.73
N PRO A 193 10.39 31.33 3.53
CA PRO A 193 11.13 30.70 4.62
C PRO A 193 12.22 31.60 5.23
N GLN A 194 12.63 32.68 4.55
CA GLN A 194 13.60 33.64 5.10
C GLN A 194 12.97 34.64 6.08
N THR A 195 11.65 34.84 5.99
CA THR A 195 10.93 35.84 6.80
C THR A 195 9.92 35.22 7.76
N GLU A 196 9.46 34.00 7.48
CA GLU A 196 8.48 33.28 8.31
C GLU A 196 9.13 32.10 9.03
N SER A 197 9.36 32.26 10.33
CA SER A 197 10.12 31.31 11.15
C SER A 197 9.44 29.95 11.29
N HIS A 198 8.10 29.91 11.32
CA HIS A 198 7.36 28.65 11.37
C HIS A 198 7.57 27.83 10.09
N LEU A 199 7.46 28.47 8.93
CA LEU A 199 7.74 27.84 7.63
C LEU A 199 9.18 27.35 7.56
N GLN A 200 10.15 28.18 7.97
CA GLN A 200 11.56 27.80 8.01
C GLN A 200 11.80 26.55 8.86
N GLY A 201 11.19 26.48 10.04
CA GLY A 201 11.28 25.34 10.95
C GLY A 201 10.72 24.05 10.35
N MET A 202 9.55 24.14 9.68
CA MET A 202 8.96 23.00 8.98
C MET A 202 9.85 22.50 7.85
N LEU A 203 10.31 23.39 6.96
CA LEU A 203 11.17 23.01 5.83
C LEU A 203 12.50 22.43 6.30
N THR A 204 13.09 22.99 7.37
CA THR A 204 14.32 22.47 7.97
C THR A 204 14.13 21.05 8.51
N SER A 205 13.00 20.79 9.16
CA SER A 205 12.66 19.47 9.69
C SER A 205 12.45 18.45 8.58
N ILE A 206 11.72 18.82 7.52
CA ILE A 206 11.49 17.98 6.34
C ILE A 206 12.82 17.67 5.65
N ARG A 207 13.68 18.68 5.48
CA ARG A 207 15.02 18.51 4.93
C ARG A 207 15.83 17.51 5.73
N ALA A 208 15.89 17.68 7.05
CA ALA A 208 16.65 16.80 7.94
C ALA A 208 16.12 15.36 7.89
N ALA A 209 14.80 15.18 7.89
CA ALA A 209 14.18 13.87 7.81
C ALA A 209 14.50 13.16 6.48
N GLN A 210 14.36 13.85 5.34
CA GLN A 210 14.66 13.25 4.04
C GLN A 210 16.15 12.94 3.85
N LEU A 211 17.07 13.81 4.33
CA LEU A 211 18.50 13.53 4.32
C LEU A 211 18.85 12.34 5.23
N GLY A 212 18.19 12.23 6.39
CA GLY A 212 18.33 11.09 7.30
C GLY A 212 17.91 9.78 6.65
N ASP A 213 16.72 9.74 6.06
CA ASP A 213 16.21 8.58 5.33
C ASP A 213 17.08 8.22 4.11
N LEU A 214 17.62 9.22 3.41
CA LEU A 214 18.56 8.98 2.32
C LEU A 214 19.83 8.28 2.82
N ARG A 215 20.44 8.78 3.89
CA ARG A 215 21.64 8.19 4.51
C ARG A 215 21.39 6.79 5.05
N GLU A 216 20.27 6.59 5.75
CA GLU A 216 20.02 5.39 6.54
C GLU A 216 19.31 4.27 5.76
N LYS A 217 18.61 4.60 4.68
CA LYS A 217 17.77 3.64 3.95
C LYS A 217 17.96 3.70 2.44
N ALA A 218 18.86 4.57 1.95
CA ALA A 218 18.97 4.88 0.52
C ALA A 218 17.61 5.23 -0.09
N ARG A 219 16.81 6.03 0.63
CA ARG A 219 15.46 6.44 0.22
C ARG A 219 15.53 7.52 -0.86
N ILE A 220 15.89 7.13 -2.08
CA ILE A 220 16.10 8.04 -3.21
C ILE A 220 14.77 8.32 -3.89
N PHE A 221 14.37 9.59 -3.98
CA PHE A 221 13.13 9.97 -4.64
C PHE A 221 13.19 9.73 -6.16
N VAL A 222 12.11 9.16 -6.72
CA VAL A 222 11.97 8.90 -8.15
C VAL A 222 10.80 9.73 -8.70
N PRO A 223 11.05 10.81 -9.46
CA PRO A 223 9.98 11.67 -9.98
C PRO A 223 8.95 10.90 -10.83
N SER A 224 9.45 10.06 -11.73
CA SER A 224 8.66 9.14 -12.58
C SER A 224 8.41 7.80 -11.87
N GLY A 225 8.07 7.87 -10.59
CA GLY A 225 7.83 6.71 -9.75
C GLY A 225 6.72 6.91 -8.75
N ARG A 226 6.03 5.82 -8.42
CA ARG A 226 4.96 5.77 -7.42
C ARG A 226 5.10 4.53 -6.55
N CYS A 227 4.47 4.57 -5.38
CA CYS A 227 4.17 3.37 -4.62
C CYS A 227 2.67 3.10 -4.76
N LEU A 228 2.26 2.01 -5.41
CA LEU A 228 0.88 1.79 -5.82
C LEU A 228 0.31 0.56 -5.12
N MET A 229 -0.97 0.61 -4.75
CA MET A 229 -1.72 -0.56 -4.28
C MET A 229 -1.97 -1.50 -5.46
N GLY A 230 -1.83 -2.81 -5.27
CA GLY A 230 -2.19 -3.79 -6.30
C GLY A 230 -3.70 -3.86 -6.53
N CYS A 231 -4.11 -3.96 -7.78
CA CYS A 231 -5.48 -4.18 -8.23
C CYS A 231 -5.51 -5.22 -9.37
N LEU A 232 -6.70 -5.68 -9.75
CA LEU A 232 -6.89 -6.71 -10.76
C LEU A 232 -7.74 -6.18 -11.91
N ASP A 233 -7.38 -6.56 -13.13
CA ASP A 233 -8.20 -6.35 -14.32
C ASP A 233 -9.36 -7.37 -14.38
N GLU A 234 -10.51 -6.99 -13.83
CA GLU A 234 -11.74 -7.80 -13.90
C GLU A 234 -12.32 -7.88 -15.32
N LEU A 235 -11.95 -6.99 -16.24
CA LEU A 235 -12.37 -7.08 -17.65
C LEU A 235 -11.63 -8.19 -18.40
N GLY A 236 -10.45 -8.58 -17.94
CA GLY A 236 -9.65 -9.65 -18.54
C GLY A 236 -9.14 -9.26 -19.93
N VAL A 237 -8.78 -7.99 -20.11
CA VAL A 237 -8.29 -7.43 -21.36
C VAL A 237 -6.77 -7.38 -21.41
N LEU A 238 -6.09 -7.18 -20.26
CA LEU A 238 -4.64 -7.18 -20.15
C LEU A 238 -4.07 -8.59 -20.39
N GLU A 239 -3.03 -8.68 -21.21
CA GLU A 239 -2.28 -9.91 -21.46
C GLU A 239 -1.17 -10.14 -20.41
N GLN A 240 -0.64 -11.36 -20.34
CA GLN A 240 0.53 -11.64 -19.49
C GLN A 240 1.70 -10.75 -19.91
N GLY A 241 2.36 -10.14 -18.92
CA GLY A 241 3.44 -9.18 -19.13
C GLY A 241 2.97 -7.73 -19.25
N GLN A 242 1.66 -7.48 -19.30
CA GLN A 242 1.10 -6.13 -19.33
C GLN A 242 0.61 -5.68 -17.95
N CYS A 243 0.43 -4.38 -17.79
CA CYS A 243 -0.28 -3.79 -16.67
C CYS A 243 -1.02 -2.52 -17.12
N PHE A 244 -1.98 -2.06 -16.33
CA PHE A 244 -2.54 -0.72 -16.48
C PHE A 244 -2.16 0.15 -15.28
N ILE A 245 -1.69 1.37 -15.57
CA ILE A 245 -1.30 2.36 -14.57
C ILE A 245 -1.81 3.72 -15.01
N GLN A 246 -2.61 4.34 -14.16
CA GLN A 246 -3.00 5.72 -14.28
C GLN A 246 -2.73 6.41 -12.95
N VAL A 247 -2.05 7.55 -12.98
CA VAL A 247 -1.60 8.26 -11.78
C VAL A 247 -2.17 9.65 -11.71
N SER A 248 -2.46 10.11 -10.49
CA SER A 248 -2.73 11.51 -10.23
C SER A 248 -1.42 12.32 -10.26
N ASN A 249 -1.53 13.56 -10.75
CA ASN A 249 -0.44 14.52 -10.70
C ASN A 249 -0.41 15.24 -9.34
N PRO A 250 0.79 15.46 -8.76
CA PRO A 250 0.92 16.32 -7.58
C PRO A 250 0.57 17.77 -7.98
N SER A 251 -0.33 18.41 -7.24
CA SER A 251 -0.72 19.81 -7.46
C SER A 251 -1.03 20.51 -6.13
N LEU A 252 -0.88 21.85 -6.09
CA LEU A 252 -1.29 22.69 -4.96
C LEU A 252 -2.74 22.48 -4.56
N GLU A 253 -3.60 22.34 -5.56
CA GLU A 253 -5.05 22.18 -5.38
C GLU A 253 -5.35 20.94 -4.51
N ASN A 254 -4.54 19.89 -4.63
CA ASN A 254 -4.66 18.71 -3.77
C ASN A 254 -4.35 19.03 -2.29
N CYS A 255 -3.44 19.97 -2.00
CA CYS A 255 -3.13 20.40 -0.64
C CYS A 255 -4.29 21.22 -0.02
N PHE A 256 -5.03 21.98 -0.85
CA PHE A 256 -6.16 22.79 -0.41
C PHE A 256 -7.50 22.06 -0.38
N ALA A 257 -7.58 20.82 -0.91
CA ALA A 257 -8.83 20.06 -0.99
C ALA A 257 -9.53 19.84 0.37
N LYS A 258 -8.79 19.90 1.48
CA LYS A 258 -9.34 19.77 2.86
C LYS A 258 -9.86 21.10 3.45
N GLN A 259 -9.63 22.26 2.81
CA GLN A 259 -9.89 23.60 3.38
C GLN A 259 -11.12 24.35 2.82
N GLY A 260 -11.95 23.74 1.96
CA GLY A 260 -13.28 24.26 1.63
C GLY A 260 -13.63 24.30 0.13
N SER A 261 -14.91 24.56 -0.15
CA SER A 261 -15.60 24.36 -1.44
C SER A 261 -15.09 25.23 -2.60
N ARG A 262 -14.26 26.25 -2.38
CA ARG A 262 -13.75 27.15 -3.44
C ARG A 262 -12.68 26.53 -4.34
N PHE A 263 -12.04 25.44 -3.91
CA PHE A 263 -11.04 24.69 -4.70
C PHE A 263 -11.54 23.28 -5.07
N SER A 264 -12.85 23.04 -4.94
CA SER A 264 -13.46 21.71 -5.06
C SER A 264 -13.73 21.24 -6.50
N GLU A 265 -13.52 22.09 -7.51
CA GLU A 265 -13.90 21.82 -8.90
C GLU A 265 -12.74 21.45 -9.82
N THR A 266 -11.52 21.29 -9.31
CA THR A 266 -10.40 20.89 -10.17
C THR A 266 -10.42 19.39 -10.38
N LYS A 267 -10.87 18.98 -11.57
CA LYS A 267 -10.75 17.60 -12.06
C LYS A 267 -9.33 17.11 -11.81
N LYS A 268 -9.18 15.99 -11.08
CA LYS A 268 -7.90 15.28 -10.96
C LYS A 268 -7.28 15.16 -12.34
N LYS A 269 -6.12 15.78 -12.54
CA LYS A 269 -5.36 15.61 -13.78
C LYS A 269 -4.67 14.25 -13.74
N LEU A 270 -5.35 13.26 -14.28
CA LEU A 270 -4.86 11.90 -14.39
C LEU A 270 -3.96 11.75 -15.62
N GLN A 271 -2.93 10.93 -15.49
CA GLN A 271 -2.02 10.58 -16.58
C GLN A 271 -1.98 9.06 -16.70
N VAL A 272 -2.37 8.55 -17.86
CA VAL A 272 -2.14 7.14 -18.22
C VAL A 272 -0.67 6.96 -18.58
N ILE A 273 -0.02 5.99 -17.94
CA ILE A 273 1.38 5.64 -18.18
C ILE A 273 1.42 4.58 -19.29
N LYS A 274 2.35 4.74 -20.24
CA LYS A 274 2.55 3.81 -21.36
C LYS A 274 4.02 3.44 -21.50
N GLY A 275 4.31 2.24 -21.99
CA GLY A 275 5.67 1.73 -22.20
C GLY A 275 6.16 0.86 -21.05
N PHE A 276 7.46 0.58 -21.02
CA PHE A 276 8.02 -0.33 -20.02
C PHE A 276 8.06 0.29 -18.63
N VAL A 277 7.67 -0.50 -17.64
CA VAL A 277 7.74 -0.13 -16.23
C VAL A 277 8.50 -1.19 -15.44
N ALA A 278 9.28 -0.76 -14.46
CA ALA A 278 9.86 -1.63 -13.46
C ALA A 278 8.99 -1.61 -12.20
N ILE A 279 8.63 -2.78 -11.71
CA ILE A 279 7.87 -2.95 -10.47
C ILE A 279 8.64 -3.81 -9.48
N ALA A 280 8.50 -3.52 -8.19
CA ALA A 280 9.06 -4.33 -7.11
C ALA A 280 8.19 -4.24 -5.86
N LYS A 281 7.99 -5.37 -5.17
CA LYS A 281 7.34 -5.42 -3.85
C LYS A 281 8.40 -5.65 -2.79
N ASN A 282 8.40 -4.84 -1.72
CA ASN A 282 9.33 -5.04 -0.61
C ASN A 282 8.76 -6.01 0.44
N PRO A 283 9.58 -6.87 1.06
CA PRO A 283 11.01 -7.05 0.79
C PRO A 283 11.26 -7.78 -0.54
N CYS A 284 12.27 -7.33 -1.29
CA CYS A 284 12.71 -7.95 -2.54
C CYS A 284 14.19 -8.37 -2.40
N LEU A 285 14.49 -9.63 -2.70
CA LEU A 285 15.79 -10.25 -2.41
C LEU A 285 16.36 -11.03 -3.60
N HIS A 286 15.53 -11.45 -4.54
CA HIS A 286 15.95 -12.18 -5.73
C HIS A 286 15.80 -11.31 -6.98
N PRO A 287 16.67 -11.41 -8.01
CA PRO A 287 16.57 -10.58 -9.21
C PRO A 287 15.22 -10.67 -9.93
N GLY A 288 14.55 -11.82 -9.81
CA GLY A 288 13.20 -12.05 -10.33
C GLY A 288 12.08 -11.25 -9.64
N ASP A 289 12.35 -10.65 -8.47
CA ASP A 289 11.38 -9.87 -7.68
C ASP A 289 11.12 -8.49 -8.31
N VAL A 290 12.09 -8.00 -9.10
CA VAL A 290 11.89 -6.85 -9.97
C VAL A 290 11.28 -7.37 -11.28
N ARG A 291 10.05 -6.97 -11.57
CA ARG A 291 9.36 -7.33 -12.81
C ARG A 291 9.39 -6.14 -13.77
N ILE A 292 9.67 -6.43 -15.03
CA ILE A 292 9.52 -5.49 -16.14
C ILE A 292 8.24 -5.84 -16.88
N LEU A 293 7.28 -4.94 -16.84
CA LEU A 293 5.97 -5.07 -17.48
C LEU A 293 5.79 -3.96 -18.52
N GLU A 294 4.85 -4.17 -19.44
CA GLU A 294 4.42 -3.14 -20.38
C GLU A 294 3.14 -2.47 -19.87
N ALA A 295 3.23 -1.18 -19.53
CA ALA A 295 2.06 -0.37 -19.25
C ALA A 295 1.34 -0.03 -20.56
N VAL A 296 0.07 -0.42 -20.65
CA VAL A 296 -0.78 -0.21 -21.83
C VAL A 296 -1.99 0.63 -21.49
N ASP A 297 -2.48 1.38 -22.48
CA ASP A 297 -3.68 2.18 -22.34
C ASP A 297 -4.92 1.33 -22.59
N VAL A 298 -5.78 1.26 -21.57
CA VAL A 298 -7.01 0.48 -21.60
C VAL A 298 -8.16 1.39 -21.19
N PRO A 299 -8.93 1.94 -22.15
CA PRO A 299 -10.02 2.86 -21.83
C PRO A 299 -11.06 2.30 -20.86
N GLY A 300 -11.29 0.98 -20.84
CA GLY A 300 -12.20 0.33 -19.88
C GLY A 300 -11.71 0.34 -18.42
N LEU A 301 -10.45 0.67 -18.16
CA LEU A 301 -9.84 0.70 -16.83
C LEU A 301 -9.57 2.13 -16.32
N ASP A 302 -10.04 3.17 -17.03
CA ASP A 302 -9.81 4.59 -16.71
C ASP A 302 -10.35 5.03 -15.34
N HIS A 303 -11.31 4.30 -14.78
CA HIS A 303 -11.85 4.51 -13.44
C HIS A 303 -10.88 4.06 -12.33
N LEU A 304 -9.86 3.26 -12.67
CA LEU A 304 -8.79 2.85 -11.76
C LEU A 304 -7.62 3.83 -11.85
N PHE A 305 -7.19 4.38 -10.73
CA PHE A 305 -6.08 5.34 -10.65
C PHE A 305 -5.38 5.28 -9.30
N ASP A 306 -4.11 5.66 -9.28
CA ASP A 306 -3.23 5.52 -8.11
C ASP A 306 -3.16 4.08 -7.58
N CYS A 307 -3.33 3.11 -8.47
CA CYS A 307 -3.14 1.67 -8.26
C CYS A 307 -2.40 1.05 -9.46
N LEU A 308 -1.84 -0.13 -9.24
CA LEU A 308 -1.21 -0.96 -10.27
C LEU A 308 -2.18 -2.09 -10.61
N VAL A 309 -2.72 -2.10 -11.83
CA VAL A 309 -3.70 -3.10 -12.25
C VAL A 309 -2.99 -4.25 -12.97
N PHE A 310 -3.10 -5.44 -12.41
CA PHE A 310 -2.49 -6.66 -12.93
C PHE A 310 -3.45 -7.44 -13.85
N PRO A 311 -2.91 -8.20 -14.83
CA PRO A 311 -3.69 -9.08 -15.66
C PRO A 311 -4.15 -10.31 -14.87
N GLN A 312 -5.31 -10.83 -15.22
CA GLN A 312 -5.79 -12.14 -14.76
C GLN A 312 -5.40 -13.29 -15.72
N LYS A 313 -4.67 -12.98 -16.79
CA LYS A 313 -4.17 -13.94 -17.79
C LYS A 313 -2.72 -14.31 -17.52
N GLY A 314 -2.29 -15.44 -18.08
CA GLY A 314 -0.91 -15.92 -18.03
C GLY A 314 -0.75 -17.27 -17.37
N ASP A 315 0.49 -17.62 -17.06
CA ASP A 315 0.84 -18.89 -16.41
C ASP A 315 1.07 -18.73 -14.90
N ARG A 316 1.51 -17.55 -14.46
CA ARG A 316 1.75 -17.19 -13.07
C ARG A 316 1.45 -15.70 -12.87
N PRO A 317 0.71 -15.32 -11.81
CA PRO A 317 0.35 -13.93 -11.58
C PRO A 317 1.57 -13.10 -11.19
N HIS A 318 1.69 -11.90 -11.75
CA HIS A 318 2.82 -11.00 -11.49
C HIS A 318 2.97 -10.60 -10.03
N THR A 319 1.88 -10.61 -9.26
CA THR A 319 1.91 -10.45 -7.79
C THR A 319 2.76 -11.54 -7.14
N ASN A 320 2.48 -12.81 -7.47
CA ASN A 320 3.26 -13.93 -6.95
C ASN A 320 4.70 -13.95 -7.49
N GLU A 321 4.91 -13.53 -8.74
CA GLU A 321 6.27 -13.38 -9.30
C GLU A 321 7.10 -12.33 -8.54
N ALA A 322 6.46 -11.29 -8.01
CA ALA A 322 7.09 -10.22 -7.23
C ALA A 322 7.05 -10.55 -5.73
N SER A 323 8.06 -11.29 -5.26
CA SER A 323 8.23 -11.59 -3.82
C SER A 323 7.05 -12.34 -3.17
N GLY A 324 6.38 -13.20 -3.94
CA GLY A 324 5.28 -14.04 -3.45
C GLY A 324 4.06 -13.23 -2.97
N SER A 325 3.86 -12.04 -3.53
CA SER A 325 2.83 -11.08 -3.14
C SER A 325 1.42 -11.52 -3.57
N ASP A 326 0.42 -10.87 -2.99
CA ASP A 326 -1.00 -11.00 -3.33
C ASP A 326 -1.64 -9.60 -3.53
N LEU A 327 -2.97 -9.54 -3.50
CA LEU A 327 -3.75 -8.31 -3.65
C LEU A 327 -4.51 -7.94 -2.37
N ASP A 328 -4.03 -8.34 -1.18
CA ASP A 328 -4.72 -8.10 0.09
C ASP A 328 -4.43 -6.74 0.75
N GLY A 329 -3.70 -5.89 0.02
CA GLY A 329 -3.25 -4.55 0.40
C GLY A 329 -1.77 -4.30 0.16
N ASP A 330 -1.07 -5.25 -0.47
CA ASP A 330 0.33 -5.12 -0.85
C ASP A 330 0.57 -3.91 -1.77
N ARG A 331 1.75 -3.34 -1.61
CA ARG A 331 2.16 -2.10 -2.29
C ARG A 331 3.44 -2.30 -3.07
N TYR A 332 3.44 -1.75 -4.28
CA TYR A 332 4.47 -1.96 -5.28
C TYR A 332 5.15 -0.63 -5.55
N PHE A 333 6.48 -0.60 -5.45
CA PHE A 333 7.25 0.44 -6.12
C PHE A 333 7.10 0.23 -7.62
N VAL A 334 6.72 1.29 -8.34
CA VAL A 334 6.53 1.30 -9.79
C VAL A 334 7.25 2.50 -10.35
N THR A 335 8.04 2.32 -11.39
CA THR A 335 8.67 3.43 -12.11
C THR A 335 8.63 3.24 -13.62
N TRP A 336 8.42 4.34 -14.31
CA TRP A 336 8.53 4.48 -15.77
C TRP A 336 9.70 5.40 -16.14
N ASP A 337 10.68 5.56 -15.25
CA ASP A 337 11.95 6.21 -15.56
C ASP A 337 12.79 5.25 -16.42
N GLU A 338 12.99 5.58 -17.69
CA GLU A 338 13.77 4.78 -18.63
C GLU A 338 15.20 4.49 -18.13
N ASN A 339 15.77 5.35 -17.27
CA ASN A 339 17.09 5.09 -16.68
C ASN A 339 17.04 3.95 -15.65
N LEU A 340 15.89 3.68 -15.05
CA LEU A 340 15.70 2.61 -14.05
C LEU A 340 15.16 1.31 -14.66
N ILE A 341 14.86 1.30 -15.96
CA ILE A 341 14.49 0.08 -16.66
C ILE A 341 15.79 -0.68 -17.03
N PRO A 342 15.95 -1.95 -16.60
CA PRO A 342 17.08 -2.77 -17.01
C PRO A 342 17.26 -2.80 -18.53
N PRO A 343 18.50 -2.73 -19.05
CA PRO A 343 18.76 -2.70 -20.49
C PRO A 343 18.15 -3.88 -21.27
N SER A 344 17.98 -5.03 -20.62
CA SER A 344 17.35 -6.22 -21.21
C SER A 344 15.86 -6.01 -21.54
N LYS A 345 15.20 -5.04 -20.87
CA LYS A 345 13.75 -4.80 -20.88
C LYS A 345 12.93 -6.07 -20.62
N ARG A 346 13.50 -7.00 -19.86
CA ARG A 346 12.93 -8.32 -19.58
C ARG A 346 13.09 -8.65 -18.11
N SER A 347 12.06 -9.25 -17.55
CA SER A 347 12.09 -9.81 -16.21
C SER A 347 13.02 -11.03 -16.13
N TRP A 348 13.71 -11.19 -15.00
CA TRP A 348 14.40 -12.44 -14.68
C TRP A 348 13.39 -13.54 -14.32
N THR A 349 13.80 -14.81 -14.31
CA THR A 349 12.93 -15.90 -13.85
C THR A 349 12.52 -15.68 -12.39
N PRO A 350 11.22 -15.69 -12.03
CA PRO A 350 10.81 -15.49 -10.64
C PRO A 350 11.25 -16.65 -9.74
N MET A 351 11.52 -16.36 -8.47
CA MET A 351 11.79 -17.40 -7.46
C MET A 351 10.54 -18.23 -7.19
N ASP A 352 10.69 -19.45 -6.68
CA ASP A 352 9.57 -20.23 -6.16
C ASP A 352 9.23 -19.77 -4.73
N TYR A 353 7.97 -19.40 -4.50
CA TYR A 353 7.45 -18.96 -3.20
C TYR A 353 6.45 -19.96 -2.61
N ALA A 354 6.54 -21.23 -2.99
CA ALA A 354 5.77 -22.28 -2.36
C ALA A 354 5.95 -22.24 -0.83
N SER A 355 4.82 -22.23 -0.11
CA SER A 355 4.84 -22.30 1.34
C SER A 355 5.42 -23.63 1.80
N ALA A 356 6.17 -23.62 2.90
CA ALA A 356 6.56 -24.85 3.58
C ALA A 356 5.32 -25.64 4.04
N GLU A 357 5.45 -26.96 4.20
CA GLU A 357 4.39 -27.79 4.74
C GLU A 357 3.94 -27.28 6.12
N VAL A 358 2.63 -27.14 6.28
CA VAL A 358 2.03 -26.57 7.47
C VAL A 358 1.76 -27.68 8.48
N GLU A 359 2.36 -27.58 9.67
CA GLU A 359 2.01 -28.47 10.78
C GLU A 359 0.59 -28.16 11.29
N LEU A 360 -0.25 -29.20 11.32
CA LEU A 360 -1.65 -29.11 11.74
C LEU A 360 -1.84 -29.93 13.02
N LEU A 361 -2.55 -29.35 13.98
CA LEU A 361 -3.03 -30.07 15.15
C LEU A 361 -4.18 -31.03 14.78
N PRO A 362 -4.37 -32.13 15.54
CA PRO A 362 -5.51 -33.02 15.35
C PRO A 362 -6.85 -32.29 15.53
N ASP A 363 -6.91 -31.41 16.54
CA ASP A 363 -8.08 -30.64 16.92
C ASP A 363 -7.89 -29.13 16.64
N PRO A 364 -8.97 -28.34 16.51
CA PRO A 364 -8.88 -26.89 16.41
C PRO A 364 -8.07 -26.27 17.55
N VAL A 365 -7.31 -25.23 17.22
CA VAL A 365 -6.47 -24.48 18.15
C VAL A 365 -7.35 -23.81 19.20
N SER A 366 -7.15 -24.15 20.46
CA SER A 366 -7.69 -23.42 21.61
C SER A 366 -6.68 -22.41 22.18
N HIS A 367 -7.16 -21.49 23.03
CA HIS A 367 -6.33 -20.48 23.70
C HIS A 367 -5.14 -21.05 24.48
N TRP A 368 -5.23 -22.30 24.96
CA TRP A 368 -4.14 -22.99 25.66
C TRP A 368 -2.89 -23.20 24.80
N HIS A 369 -3.02 -23.31 23.48
CA HIS A 369 -1.90 -23.50 22.57
C HIS A 369 -1.08 -22.22 22.32
N ILE A 370 -1.63 -21.06 22.68
CA ILE A 370 -1.08 -19.73 22.34
C ILE A 370 -0.61 -18.99 23.60
N GLN A 371 -0.94 -19.50 24.78
CA GLN A 371 -0.38 -18.98 26.01
C GLN A 371 1.14 -19.23 26.01
N PRO A 372 1.95 -18.21 26.38
CA PRO A 372 3.36 -18.45 26.64
C PRO A 372 3.44 -19.56 27.68
N LYS A 373 4.09 -20.69 27.37
CA LYS A 373 4.38 -21.70 28.38
C LYS A 373 5.17 -20.99 29.47
N ALA A 374 4.53 -20.67 30.59
CA ALA A 374 5.23 -20.25 31.79
C ALA A 374 6.32 -21.29 32.00
N ARG A 375 7.58 -20.86 32.09
CA ARG A 375 8.72 -21.76 32.31
C ARG A 375 8.43 -22.60 33.55
N GLN A 376 7.89 -23.81 33.35
CA GLN A 376 7.95 -24.87 34.33
C GLN A 376 9.42 -25.32 34.33
N HIS A 377 10.26 -24.56 35.02
CA HIS A 377 11.57 -24.91 35.56
C HIS A 377 12.32 -23.60 35.88
N HIS A 378 12.01 -23.01 37.03
CA HIS A 378 12.97 -22.51 38.02
C HIS A 378 12.19 -21.89 39.17
N HIS A 379 12.46 -22.34 40.39
CA HIS A 379 12.04 -21.61 41.59
C HIS A 379 12.66 -20.21 41.53
N PRO A 380 11.87 -19.13 41.65
CA PRO A 380 12.41 -17.79 41.68
C PRO A 380 13.31 -17.65 42.90
N THR A 381 14.51 -17.13 42.70
CA THR A 381 15.40 -16.82 43.82
C THR A 381 14.84 -15.62 44.60
N LEU A 382 15.12 -15.55 45.91
CA LEU A 382 14.71 -14.48 46.84
C LEU A 382 14.98 -13.04 46.34
N LYS A 383 15.80 -12.86 45.30
CA LYS A 383 16.08 -11.57 44.66
C LYS A 383 14.93 -11.08 43.75
N GLU A 384 14.17 -11.98 43.13
CA GLU A 384 13.06 -11.63 42.22
C GLU A 384 11.76 -11.29 42.98
N GLN A 385 11.56 -11.85 44.18
CA GLN A 385 10.43 -11.50 45.06
C GLN A 385 10.49 -10.05 45.54
N ARG A 386 11.69 -9.49 45.78
CA ARG A 386 11.84 -8.08 46.22
C ARG A 386 11.55 -7.03 45.14
N CYS A 387 11.63 -7.37 43.85
CA CYS A 387 11.27 -6.43 42.79
C CYS A 387 9.75 -6.32 42.57
N MET A 388 8.98 -7.38 42.89
CA MET A 388 7.53 -7.38 42.76
C MET A 388 6.82 -6.58 43.88
N GLU A 389 7.38 -6.50 45.08
CA GLU A 389 6.81 -5.69 46.18
C GLU A 389 7.00 -4.18 45.99
N LEU A 390 8.01 -3.75 45.23
CA LEU A 390 8.29 -2.32 44.97
C LEU A 390 7.41 -1.70 43.87
N LEU A 391 6.79 -2.52 43.00
CA LEU A 391 5.92 -2.03 41.92
C LEU A 391 4.45 -1.86 42.34
N CYS A 392 4.01 -2.45 43.45
CA CYS A 392 2.64 -2.26 43.97
C CYS A 392 2.46 -1.02 44.87
N LEU A 393 3.53 -0.32 45.25
CA LEU A 393 3.46 0.82 46.19
C LEU A 393 3.51 2.21 45.54
N THR A 394 3.33 2.33 44.22
CA THR A 394 3.30 3.64 43.53
C THR A 394 1.98 3.94 42.80
N SER A 395 0.91 3.21 43.11
CA SER A 395 -0.44 3.42 42.54
C SER A 395 -1.46 3.98 43.55
N GLU A 396 -1.03 4.72 44.56
CA GLU A 396 -1.93 5.57 45.36
C GLU A 396 -1.25 6.92 45.64
N LYS A 397 -1.52 7.90 44.78
CA LYS A 397 -1.80 9.30 45.12
C LYS A 397 -2.24 10.10 43.90
#